data_AF-A0A4V0H2W5-F1
#
_entry.id   AF-A0A4V0H2W5-F1
#
_cell.length_a   1.000
_cell.length_b   1.000
_cell.length_c   1.000
_cell.angle_alpha   90.00
_cell.angle_beta   90.00
_cell.angle_gamma   90.00
#
_symmetry.space_group_name_H-M   'P 1'
#
loop_
_entity.id
_entity.type
_entity.pdbx_description
1 polymer ?
#
loop_
_entity_poly.entity_id
_entity_poly.type
_entity_poly.pdbx_seq_one_letter_code
_entity_poly.pdbx_strand_id
1 'polypeptide(L)' 'MVVSVIDPKSIGILTTMKCTAACQECCFECSPNRKERITFTEIKEIIDSIVIAFPTIKVIAWTGGECTLS' A
#
# COMPACT_ATOMS: atom_id res chain seq x y z
N MET A 1 22.57 6.37 -23.13
CA MET A 1 21.44 7.10 -22.51
C MET A 1 21.60 6.93 -21.00
N VAL A 2 21.85 8.01 -20.26
CA VAL A 2 22.01 7.93 -18.80
C VAL A 2 20.64 8.23 -18.20
N VAL A 3 20.00 7.25 -17.58
CA VAL A 3 18.74 7.44 -16.86
C VAL A 3 19.08 8.00 -15.48
N SER A 4 18.61 9.21 -15.18
CA SER A 4 18.72 9.79 -13.85
C SER A 4 17.79 9.05 -12.89
N VAL A 5 18.30 8.69 -11.71
CA VAL A 5 17.49 8.10 -10.64
C VAL A 5 16.50 9.17 -10.13
N ILE A 6 15.22 8.80 -10.05
CA ILE A 6 14.16 9.66 -9.53
C ILE A 6 13.71 9.12 -8.18
N ASP A 7 13.86 9.92 -7.13
CA ASP A 7 13.37 9.54 -5.81
C ASP A 7 11.84 9.55 -5.74
N PRO A 8 11.23 8.56 -5.06
CA PRO A 8 9.78 8.48 -4.93
C PRO A 8 9.24 9.68 -4.15
N LYS A 9 8.03 10.13 -4.52
CA LYS A 9 7.30 11.20 -3.80
C LYS A 9 6.06 10.68 -3.08
N SER A 10 5.66 9.44 -3.33
CA SER A 10 4.46 8.83 -2.79
C SER A 10 4.67 7.35 -2.48
N ILE A 11 3.96 6.85 -1.48
CA ILE A 11 3.87 5.40 -1.19
C ILE A 11 2.43 4.92 -1.20
N GLY A 12 2.22 3.70 -1.64
CA GLY A 12 0.96 2.97 -1.52
C GLY A 12 1.08 1.90 -0.44
N ILE A 13 0.14 1.87 0.51
CA ILE A 13 0.11 0.86 1.57
C ILE A 13 -1.16 0.03 1.41
N LEU A 14 -1.00 -1.27 1.15
CA LEU A 14 -2.11 -2.21 1.11
C LEU A 14 -2.50 -2.56 2.55
N THR A 15 -3.62 -2.02 3.03
CA THR A 15 -4.04 -2.22 4.41
C THR A 15 -4.75 -3.54 4.63
N THR A 16 -5.37 -4.08 3.58
CA THR A 16 -6.16 -5.32 3.61
C THR A 16 -6.22 -5.95 2.22
N MET A 17 -6.38 -7.26 2.15
CA MET A 17 -6.71 -7.96 0.89
C MET A 17 -8.21 -8.24 0.77
N LYS A 18 -9.01 -7.89 1.79
CA LYS A 18 -10.46 -8.02 1.79
C LYS A 18 -11.10 -6.90 0.97
N CYS A 19 -11.94 -7.26 0.02
CA CYS A 19 -12.77 -6.34 -0.76
C CYS A 19 -14.18 -6.90 -0.87
N THR A 20 -15.24 -6.08 -0.79
CA THR A 20 -16.61 -6.57 -1.04
C THR A 20 -16.86 -6.92 -2.50
N ALA A 21 -16.05 -6.40 -3.42
CA ALA A 21 -16.08 -6.73 -4.84
C ALA A 21 -15.19 -7.95 -5.15
N ALA A 22 -15.52 -8.65 -6.24
CA ALA A 22 -14.75 -9.75 -6.81
C ALA A 22 -14.44 -9.46 -8.28
N CYS A 23 -13.71 -8.37 -8.53
CA CYS A 23 -13.37 -7.93 -9.88
C CYS A 23 -12.50 -8.97 -10.58
N GLN A 24 -12.83 -9.33 -11.83
CA GLN A 24 -12.09 -10.33 -12.62
C GLN A 24 -10.62 -9.92 -12.83
N GLU A 25 -10.36 -8.65 -13.08
CA GLU A 25 -9.02 -8.10 -13.37
C GLU A 25 -8.41 -7.39 -12.15
N CYS A 26 -8.66 -7.89 -10.93
CA CYS A 26 -8.12 -7.27 -9.72
C CYS A 26 -6.58 -7.38 -9.69
N CYS A 27 -5.88 -6.25 -9.73
CA CYS A 27 -4.40 -6.22 -9.76
C CYS A 27 -3.72 -6.81 -8.51
N PHE A 28 -4.47 -6.98 -7.41
CA PHE A 28 -3.98 -7.51 -6.14
C PHE A 28 -4.71 -8.78 -5.71
N GLU A 29 -5.58 -9.35 -6.56
CA GLU A 29 -6.36 -10.56 -6.25
C GLU A 29 -7.16 -10.44 -4.92
N CYS A 30 -7.62 -9.22 -4.63
CA CYS A 30 -8.48 -8.95 -3.48
C CYS A 30 -9.86 -9.56 -3.69
N SER A 31 -10.49 -10.04 -2.62
CA SER A 31 -11.83 -10.62 -2.72
C SER A 31 -12.57 -10.61 -1.39
N PRO A 32 -13.87 -10.93 -1.38
CA PRO A 32 -14.67 -10.95 -0.14
C PRO A 32 -14.22 -12.02 0.86
N ASN A 33 -13.53 -13.05 0.36
CA ASN A 33 -13.11 -14.22 1.13
C ASN A 33 -11.70 -14.07 1.73
N ARG A 34 -10.94 -13.06 1.29
CA ARG A 34 -9.62 -12.72 1.86
C ARG A 34 -9.80 -12.08 3.23
N LYS A 35 -8.84 -12.31 4.13
CA LYS A 35 -8.85 -11.81 5.51
C LYS A 35 -7.52 -11.17 5.92
N GLU A 36 -6.52 -11.27 5.07
CA GLU A 36 -5.19 -10.74 5.30
C GLU A 36 -5.25 -9.24 5.46
N ARG A 37 -4.58 -8.76 6.50
CA ARG A 37 -4.56 -7.36 6.89
C ARG A 37 -3.25 -7.08 7.59
N ILE A 38 -2.67 -5.93 7.28
CA ILE A 38 -1.51 -5.42 8.00
C ILE A 38 -1.96 -4.79 9.33
N THR A 39 -1.16 -4.96 10.37
CA THR A 39 -1.39 -4.35 11.68
C THR A 39 -0.96 -2.89 11.71
N PHE A 40 -1.48 -2.13 12.68
CA PHE A 40 -1.07 -0.74 12.90
C PHE A 40 0.45 -0.63 13.18
N THR A 41 1.00 -1.55 13.97
CA THR A 41 2.43 -1.56 14.30
C THR A 41 3.28 -1.76 13.04
N GLU A 42 2.94 -2.73 12.20
CA GLU A 42 3.64 -2.97 10.93
C GLU A 42 3.53 -1.75 9.98
N ILE A 43 2.36 -1.12 9.87
CA ILE A 43 2.20 0.12 9.09
C ILE A 43 3.17 1.19 9.60
N LYS A 44 3.23 1.40 10.91
CA LYS A 44 4.08 2.42 11.52
C LYS A 44 5.56 2.14 11.26
N GLU A 45 6.00 0.91 11.47
CA GLU A 45 7.40 0.50 11.25
C GLU A 45 7.81 0.65 9.77
N ILE A 46 6.92 0.30 8.84
CA ILE A 46 7.14 0.48 7.39
C ILE A 46 7.25 1.97 7.04
N ILE A 47 6.32 2.80 7.52
CA ILE A 47 6.35 4.24 7.25
C ILE A 47 7.63 4.85 7.81
N ASP A 48 7.97 4.57 9.07
CA ASP A 48 9.16 5.10 9.72
C ASP A 48 10.43 4.70 8.94
N SER A 49 10.52 3.45 8.48
CA SER A 49 11.66 2.96 7.67
C SER A 49 11.75 3.65 6.30
N ILE A 50 10.61 3.82 5.62
CA ILE A 50 10.55 4.41 4.29
C ILE A 50 10.90 5.90 4.33
N VAL A 51 10.38 6.67 5.29
CA VAL A 51 10.65 8.12 5.35
C VAL A 51 12.09 8.44 5.72
N ILE A 52 12.76 7.54 6.46
CA ILE A 52 14.20 7.63 6.72
C ILE A 52 14.99 7.38 5.43
N ALA A 53 14.65 6.33 4.67
CA ALA A 53 15.33 5.98 3.43
C ALA A 53 15.03 6.98 2.29
N PHE A 54 13.82 7.51 2.24
CA PHE A 54 13.33 8.42 1.21
C PHE A 54 12.64 9.65 1.86
N PRO A 55 13.42 10.64 2.33
CA PRO A 55 12.87 11.87 2.90
C PRO A 55 12.02 12.71 1.92
N THR A 56 11.97 12.31 0.65
CA THR A 56 11.21 12.94 -0.42
C THR A 56 9.75 12.54 -0.49
N ILE A 57 9.32 11.52 0.27
CA ILE A 57 7.93 11.09 0.35
C ILE A 57 7.06 12.20 0.95
N LYS A 58 5.93 12.49 0.31
CA LYS A 58 4.97 13.53 0.72
C LYS A 58 3.53 13.03 0.80
N VAL A 59 3.23 11.88 0.21
CA VAL A 59 1.87 11.36 0.06
C VAL A 59 1.84 9.87 0.40
N ILE A 60 0.81 9.48 1.16
CA ILE A 60 0.48 8.08 1.42
C ILE A 60 -0.90 7.81 0.80
N ALA A 61 -0.96 6.81 -0.07
CA ALA A 61 -2.20 6.28 -0.61
C ALA A 61 -2.55 4.99 0.14
N TRP A 62 -3.65 5.00 0.88
CA TRP A 62 -4.19 3.84 1.57
C TRP A 62 -5.00 3.00 0.58
N THR A 63 -4.60 1.74 0.35
CA THR A 63 -5.14 0.89 -0.71
C THR A 63 -5.19 -0.58 -0.28
N GLY A 64 -5.27 -1.52 -1.21
CA GLY A 64 -5.47 -2.95 -0.99
C GLY A 64 -6.73 -3.43 -1.68
N GLY A 65 -7.56 -4.17 -0.94
CA GLY A 65 -8.95 -4.38 -1.29
C GLY A 65 -9.74 -3.09 -1.10
N GLU A 66 -10.79 -3.13 -0.29
CA GLU A 66 -11.50 -1.91 0.09
C GLU A 66 -10.92 -1.40 1.41
N CYS A 67 -10.13 -0.33 1.36
CA CYS A 67 -9.38 0.17 2.51
C CYS A 67 -10.27 0.77 3.62
N THR A 68 -11.56 1.01 3.34
CA THR A 68 -12.54 1.40 4.36
C THR A 68 -13.12 0.22 5.15
N LEU A 69 -12.86 -1.03 4.74
CA LEU A 69 -13.22 -2.25 5.48
C LEU A 69 -12.18 -2.66 6.53
N SER A 70 -11.03 -1.97 6.56
CA SER A 70 -9.99 -2.21 7.54
C SER A 70 -10.35 -1.49 8.84
#